data_AF-A0A973P302-F1
#
_entry.id   AF-A0A973P302-F1
#
_cell.length_a   1.000
_cell.length_b   1.000
_cell.length_c   1.000
_cell.angle_alpha   90.00
_cell.angle_beta   90.00
_cell.angle_gamma   90.00
#
_symmetry.space_group_name_H-M   'P 1'
#
loop_
_entity.id
_entity.type
_entity.pdbx_description
1 polymer ?
#
loop_
_entity_poly.entity_id
_entity_poly.type
_entity_poly.pdbx_seq_one_letter_code
_entity_poly.pdbx_strand_id
1 'polypeptide(L)' 'FEWSYGYSRRFGVVHVDYATQRRTVKASGNWYAGVIAANAVQG' A
#
# COMPACT_ATOMS: atom_id res chain seq x y z
N PHE A 1 -3.40 4.54 -11.44
CA PHE A 1 -3.50 5.69 -12.36
C PHE A 1 -2.35 6.61 -12.04
N GLU A 2 -1.39 6.68 -12.96
CA GLU A 2 -0.27 7.63 -12.95
C GLU A 2 0.22 7.71 -14.40
N TRP A 3 -0.37 8.62 -15.17
CA TRP A 3 0.10 9.10 -16.48
C TRP A 3 0.76 8.00 -17.38
N SER A 4 1.95 8.17 -17.96
CA SER A 4 2.43 7.38 -19.13
C SER A 4 2.74 5.87 -18.93
N TYR A 5 2.56 5.27 -17.75
CA TYR A 5 2.98 3.89 -17.44
C TYR A 5 1.86 2.88 -17.11
N GLY A 6 0.60 3.29 -17.15
CA GLY A 6 -0.55 2.42 -16.86
C GLY A 6 -0.58 1.89 -15.41
N TYR A 7 -1.22 0.74 -15.18
CA TYR A 7 -1.43 0.14 -13.85
C TYR A 7 -0.30 -0.76 -13.35
N SER A 8 0.82 -0.81 -14.08
CA SER A 8 1.94 -1.73 -13.80
C SER A 8 2.68 -1.40 -12.50
N ARG A 9 2.66 -0.13 -12.07
CA ARG A 9 3.32 0.32 -10.85
C ARG A 9 2.33 0.46 -9.68
N ARG A 10 2.53 -0.34 -8.64
CA ARG A 10 1.64 -0.43 -7.45
C ARG A 10 2.28 0.24 -6.24
N PHE A 11 2.29 1.57 -6.21
CA PHE A 11 2.92 2.38 -5.15
C PHE A 11 2.18 2.40 -3.81
N GLY A 12 0.87 2.10 -3.78
CA GLY A 12 0.08 2.18 -2.54
C GLY A 12 0.39 1.06 -1.53
N VAL A 13 0.24 1.35 -0.24
CA VAL A 13 0.29 0.36 0.86
C VAL A 13 -0.94 -0.56 0.91
N VAL A 14 -1.95 -0.27 0.09
CA VAL A 14 -3.15 -1.07 -0.13
C VAL A 14 -3.19 -1.50 -1.60
N HIS A 15 -3.40 -2.79 -1.83
CA HIS A 15 -3.76 -3.31 -3.15
C HIS A 15 -5.25 -3.09 -3.41
N VAL A 16 -5.58 -2.62 -4.60
CA VAL A 16 -6.96 -2.49 -5.09
C VAL A 16 -7.10 -3.43 -6.27
N ASP A 17 -8.02 -4.39 -6.16
CA ASP A 17 -8.51 -5.14 -7.31
C ASP A 17 -9.47 -4.24 -8.08
N TYR A 18 -9.12 -3.90 -9.32
CA TYR A 18 -9.92 -2.98 -10.13
C TYR A 18 -11.23 -3.59 -10.64
N ALA A 19 -11.30 -4.91 -10.79
CA ALA A 19 -12.51 -5.57 -11.25
C ALA A 19 -13.60 -5.57 -10.18
N THR A 20 -13.21 -5.70 -8.91
CA THR A 20 -14.13 -5.87 -7.78
C THR A 20 -14.13 -4.69 -6.80
N GLN A 21 -13.20 -3.75 -6.96
CA GLN A 21 -12.89 -2.68 -6.00
C GLN A 21 -12.44 -3.19 -4.62
N ARG A 22 -12.19 -4.50 -4.47
CA ARG A 22 -11.72 -5.07 -3.21
C ARG A 22 -10.37 -4.49 -2.83
N ARG A 23 -10.23 -4.14 -1.55
CA ARG A 23 -9.01 -3.60 -0.97
C ARG A 23 -8.34 -4.64 -0.08
N THR A 24 -7.03 -4.80 -0.23
CA THR A 24 -6.22 -5.67 0.62
C THR A 24 -4.99 -4.90 1.10
N VAL A 25 -4.83 -4.78 2.41
CA VAL A 25 -3.65 -4.13 3.00
C VAL A 25 -2.42 -4.98 2.70
N LYS A 26 -1.37 -4.37 2.17
CA LYS A 26 -0.10 -5.05 1.91
C LYS A 26 0.70 -5.19 3.20
N ALA A 27 1.70 -6.08 3.20
CA ALA A 27 2.65 -6.19 4.31
C ALA A 27 3.27 -4.84 4.68
N SER A 28 3.59 -3.99 3.70
CA SER A 28 4.11 -2.63 3.93
C SER A 28 3.11 -1.72 4.64
N GLY A 29 1.79 -1.91 4.44
CA GLY A 29 0.77 -1.16 5.17
C GLY A 29 0.67 -1.57 6.64
N ASN A 30 0.76 -2.87 6.93
CA ASN A 30 0.80 -3.34 8.32
C ASN A 30 2.08 -2.89 9.04
N TRP A 31 3.22 -2.96 8.36
CA TRP A 31 4.48 -2.43 8.90
C TRP A 31 4.40 -0.93 9.19
N TYR A 32 3.87 -0.14 8.25
CA TYR A 32 3.73 1.30 8.43
C TYR A 32 2.76 1.66 9.58
N ALA A 33 1.69 0.90 9.75
CA ALA A 33 0.80 1.04 10.91
C ALA A 33 1.54 0.78 12.24
N GLY A 34 2.43 -0.22 12.29
CA GLY A 34 3.28 -0.48 13.44
C GLY A 34 4.25 0.66 13.74
N VAL A 35 4.88 1.23 12.71
CA VAL A 35 5.76 2.41 12.85
C VAL A 35 5.00 3.60 13.43
N ILE A 36 3.80 3.89 12.93
CA ILE A 36 2.96 4.98 13.45
C ILE A 36 2.58 4.73 14.91
N ALA A 37 2.15 3.52 15.25
CA ALA A 37 1.76 3.16 16.61
C ALA A 37 2.93 3.26 17.60
N ALA A 38 4.14 2.92 17.15
CA ALA A 38 5.36 3.01 17.95
C ALA A 38 5.96 4.43 17.96
N ASN A 39 5.54 5.32 17.05
CA ASN A 39 6.20 6.59 16.75
C ASN A 39 7.73 6.44 16.55
N ALA A 40 8.14 5.31 15.99
CA ALA A 40 9.54 4.93 15.84
C ALA A 40 9.68 3.89 14.73
N VAL A 41 10.83 3.89 14.07
CA VAL A 41 11.24 2.84 13.13
C VAL A 41 12.15 1.88 13.87
N GLN A 42 11.83 0.58 13.86
CA GLN A 42 12.75 -0.43 14.35
C GLN A 42 13.94 -0.53 13.39
N GLY A 43 15.13 -0.22 13.89
CA GLY A 43 16.40 -0.28 13.16
C GLY A 43 16.99 -1.68 13.10
#